data_AF-A0A0G0WTL9-F1
#
_entry.id   AF-A0A0G0WTL9-F1
#
_cell.length_a   1.000
_cell.length_b   1.000
_cell.length_c   1.000
_cell.angle_alpha   90.00
_cell.angle_beta   90.00
_cell.angle_gamma   90.00
#
_symmetry.space_group_name_H-M   'P 1'
#
loop_
_entity.id
_entity.type
_entity.pdbx_description
1 polymer ?
#
loop_
_entity_poly.entity_id
_entity_poly.type
_entity_poly.pdbx_seq_one_letter_code
_entity_poly.pdbx_strand_id
1 'polypeptide(L)'
;MVESKGFFCFRMSRTSKDSSTNFWRDGLKIASYCPLCESHSNPMDTRVIGEDEESRLLFIRCHKCANSILTIVLIHKGGMSSVGLVTDLTFEDVLRFRKGRRISTNDVLAMHEWLTSSRFSTWLSSQS
;
A
#
# COMPACT_ATOMS: atom_id res chain seq x y z
N MET A 1 1.76 -13.18 -21.61
CA MET A 1 2.80 -12.28 -21.06
C MET A 1 2.24 -10.88 -21.12
N VAL A 2 1.74 -10.35 -19.99
CA VAL A 2 1.46 -8.93 -19.82
C VAL A 2 2.27 -8.50 -18.61
N GLU A 3 3.40 -7.86 -18.88
CA GLU A 3 4.26 -7.25 -17.89
C GLU A 3 3.56 -5.97 -17.39
N SER A 4 2.86 -6.09 -16.26
CA SER A 4 2.16 -4.97 -15.64
C SER A 4 3.07 -4.37 -14.57
N LYS A 5 3.88 -3.38 -14.96
CA LYS A 5 4.67 -2.55 -14.04
C LYS A 5 3.73 -1.80 -13.10
N GLY A 6 3.43 -2.37 -11.94
CA GLY A 6 2.54 -1.76 -10.96
C GLY A 6 1.89 -2.74 -9.98
N PHE A 7 1.97 -4.05 -10.23
CA PHE A 7 1.45 -5.07 -9.31
C PHE A 7 2.57 -6.05 -8.94
N PHE A 8 3.17 -5.88 -7.76
CA PHE A 8 4.16 -6.83 -7.25
C PHE A 8 3.46 -7.95 -6.48
N CYS A 9 3.11 -9.03 -7.17
CA CYS A 9 2.65 -10.28 -6.54
C CYS A 9 3.87 -11.15 -6.20
N PHE A 10 4.35 -11.10 -4.95
CA PHE A 10 5.36 -12.03 -4.47
C PHE A 10 4.70 -13.33 -4.01
N ARG A 11 5.11 -14.46 -4.60
CA ARG A 11 4.74 -15.80 -4.14
C ARG A 11 5.92 -16.41 -3.38
N MET A 12 5.84 -16.46 -2.05
CA MET A 12 6.83 -17.16 -1.22
C MET A 12 6.39 -18.61 -1.00
N SER A 13 7.24 -19.56 -1.39
CA SER A 13 7.06 -21.01 -1.19
C SER A 13 7.56 -21.44 0.20
N ARG A 14 6.77 -22.29 0.87
CA ARG A 14 7.03 -22.82 2.22
C ARG A 14 8.25 -23.74 2.29
N THR A 15 9.09 -23.56 3.30
CA THR A 15 9.86 -24.65 3.93
C THR A 15 9.46 -24.74 5.40
N SER A 16 9.14 -25.95 5.85
CA SER A 16 8.48 -26.26 7.12
C SER A 16 9.48 -26.45 8.27
N LYS A 17 9.46 -25.59 9.30
CA LYS A 17 9.56 -25.97 10.72
C LYS A 17 9.45 -24.76 11.66
N ASP A 18 8.53 -24.90 12.61
CA ASP A 18 8.57 -24.43 13.99
C ASP A 18 8.26 -22.95 14.35
N SER A 19 7.49 -22.87 15.44
CA SER A 19 7.25 -21.79 16.40
C SER A 19 6.81 -20.41 15.90
N SER A 20 5.67 -19.99 16.45
CA SER A 20 4.98 -18.68 16.40
C SER A 20 5.85 -17.39 16.42
N THR A 21 7.15 -17.48 16.69
CA THR A 21 8.10 -16.37 16.68
C THR A 21 8.75 -16.10 15.32
N ASN A 22 8.67 -17.03 14.35
CA ASN A 22 9.36 -16.92 13.06
C ASN A 22 8.54 -16.23 11.94
N PHE A 23 7.23 -16.04 12.13
CA PHE A 23 6.36 -15.37 11.16
C PHE A 23 6.82 -13.93 10.84
N TRP A 24 7.42 -13.28 11.84
CA TRP A 24 7.97 -11.93 11.75
C TRP A 24 9.23 -11.83 10.89
N ARG A 25 9.99 -12.91 10.62
CA ARG A 25 11.22 -12.81 9.81
C ARG A 25 10.96 -12.90 8.31
N ASP A 26 9.98 -13.70 7.89
CA ASP A 26 9.77 -13.96 6.46
C ASP A 26 8.78 -12.97 5.81
N GLY A 27 7.76 -12.50 6.55
CA GLY A 27 6.86 -11.44 6.07
C GLY A 27 7.50 -10.05 5.97
N LEU A 28 8.65 -9.84 6.64
CA LEU A 28 9.38 -8.57 6.68
C LEU A 28 10.42 -8.38 5.56
N LYS A 29 10.61 -9.33 4.63
CA LYS A 29 11.45 -9.06 3.45
C LYS A 29 10.90 -7.94 2.56
N ILE A 30 9.62 -7.61 2.70
CA ILE A 30 8.99 -6.44 2.09
C ILE A 30 9.54 -5.11 2.67
N ALA A 31 10.12 -5.13 3.88
CA ALA A 31 10.67 -3.95 4.55
C ALA A 31 12.20 -3.75 4.32
N SER A 32 12.91 -4.75 3.78
CA SER A 32 14.37 -4.66 3.60
C SER A 32 14.82 -3.95 2.31
N TYR A 33 13.89 -3.61 1.42
CA TYR A 33 14.18 -3.03 0.12
C TYR A 33 13.07 -2.09 -0.34
N CYS A 34 13.43 -0.87 -0.76
CA CYS A 34 12.47 0.06 -1.35
C CYS A 34 12.35 -0.16 -2.87
N PRO A 35 11.18 -0.54 -3.42
CA PRO A 35 11.01 -0.80 -4.85
C PRO A 35 11.08 0.44 -5.75
N LEU A 36 11.17 1.64 -5.18
CA LEU A 36 11.19 2.91 -5.92
C LEU A 36 12.58 3.51 -6.08
N CYS A 37 13.44 3.35 -5.08
CA CYS A 37 14.80 3.92 -5.07
C CYS A 37 15.90 2.87 -4.83
N GLU A 38 15.47 1.61 -4.81
CA GLU A 38 16.29 0.41 -4.76
C GLU A 38 17.27 0.34 -3.57
N SER A 39 16.95 1.07 -2.50
CA SER A 39 17.79 1.06 -1.30
C SER A 39 17.55 -0.19 -0.47
N HIS A 40 18.63 -0.91 -0.19
CA HIS A 40 18.68 -2.12 0.65
C HIS A 40 19.02 -1.82 2.12
N SER A 41 19.34 -0.57 2.45
CA SER A 41 19.93 -0.16 3.71
C SER A 41 18.88 0.19 4.77
N ASN A 42 18.23 -0.81 5.41
CA ASN A 42 17.15 -0.68 6.41
C ASN A 42 16.49 0.72 6.54
N PRO A 43 15.98 1.34 5.45
CA PRO A 43 15.63 2.75 5.44
C PRO A 43 14.12 2.94 5.56
N MET A 44 13.41 1.90 5.99
CA MET A 44 11.95 1.85 5.91
C MET A 44 11.34 1.74 7.30
N ASP A 45 10.56 2.74 7.69
CA ASP A 45 9.68 2.67 8.86
C ASP A 45 8.42 1.89 8.46
N THR A 46 8.13 0.79 9.17
CA THR A 46 6.99 -0.09 8.88
C THR A 46 6.05 -0.13 10.06
N ARG A 47 4.77 0.16 9.82
CA ARG A 47 3.72 0.18 10.83
C ARG A 47 2.55 -0.71 10.42
N VAL A 48 2.08 -1.54 11.34
CA VAL A 48 0.83 -2.30 11.15
C VAL A 48 -0.35 -1.37 11.40
N ILE A 49 -1.23 -1.22 10.42
CA ILE A 49 -2.44 -0.40 10.52
C ILE A 49 -3.66 -1.26 10.80
N GLY A 50 -3.67 -2.52 10.38
CA GLY A 50 -4.79 -3.41 10.62
C GLY A 50 -4.34 -4.85 10.54
N GLU A 51 -5.01 -5.70 11.31
CA GLU A 51 -4.78 -7.13 11.34
C GLU A 51 -6.13 -7.83 11.49
N ASP A 52 -6.28 -8.91 10.76
CA ASP A 52 -7.34 -9.89 10.83
C ASP A 52 -6.71 -11.29 10.76
N GLU A 53 -7.46 -12.37 10.97
CA GLU A 53 -6.90 -13.73 11.03
C GLU A 53 -6.12 -14.12 9.76
N GLU A 54 -6.60 -13.70 8.59
CA GLU A 54 -6.02 -14.04 7.29
C GLU A 54 -5.34 -12.85 6.59
N SER A 55 -5.30 -11.65 7.20
CA SER A 55 -4.76 -10.48 6.54
C SER A 55 -4.08 -9.46 7.45
N ARG A 56 -3.08 -8.76 6.91
CA ARG A 56 -2.39 -7.66 7.58
C ARG A 56 -2.24 -6.47 6.65
N LEU A 57 -2.62 -5.29 7.12
CA LEU A 57 -2.42 -4.02 6.43
C LEU A 57 -1.22 -3.30 7.03
N LEU A 58 -0.23 -3.00 6.20
CA LEU A 58 1.02 -2.35 6.59
C LEU A 58 1.17 -1.01 5.85
N PHE A 59 1.69 -0.01 6.54
CA PHE A 59 2.21 1.21 5.95
C PHE A 59 3.71 1.26 6.11
N ILE A 60 4.40 1.49 5.01
CA ILE A 60 5.84 1.47 4.90
C ILE A 60 6.28 2.82 4.35
N ARG A 61 7.20 3.51 5.03
CA ARG A 61 7.74 4.79 4.57
C ARG A 61 9.23 4.68 4.37
N CYS A 62 9.70 4.98 3.17
CA CYS A 62 11.12 5.01 2.86
C CYS A 62 11.72 6.37 3.26
N HIS A 63 12.72 6.39 4.13
CA HIS A 63 13.44 7.60 4.54
C HIS A 63 14.35 8.16 3.44
N LYS A 64 14.76 7.35 2.45
CA LYS A 64 15.64 7.80 1.37
C LYS A 64 14.91 8.61 0.30
N CYS A 65 13.76 8.13 -0.17
CA CYS A 65 12.99 8.79 -1.25
C CYS A 65 11.66 9.39 -0.77
N ALA A 66 11.35 9.32 0.54
CA ALA A 66 10.14 9.85 1.17
C ALA A 66 8.80 9.32 0.63
N ASN A 67 8.83 8.31 -0.25
CA ASN A 67 7.63 7.65 -0.75
C ASN A 67 7.09 6.68 0.30
N SER A 68 5.77 6.50 0.29
CA SER A 68 5.07 5.56 1.15
C SER A 68 4.52 4.39 0.33
N ILE A 69 4.36 3.24 0.97
CA ILE A 69 3.75 2.04 0.39
C ILE A 69 2.71 1.55 1.39
N LEU A 70 1.47 1.44 0.95
CA LEU A 70 0.39 0.79 1.69
C LEU A 70 0.23 -0.61 1.14
N THR A 71 0.40 -1.65 1.95
CA THR A 71 0.40 -3.04 1.48
C THR A 71 -0.49 -3.93 2.34
N ILE A 72 -1.24 -4.82 1.68
CA ILE A 72 -2.01 -5.87 2.32
C ILE A 72 -1.29 -7.19 2.08
N VAL A 73 -1.00 -7.91 3.15
CA VAL A 73 -0.47 -9.27 3.14
C VAL A 73 -1.61 -10.23 3.47
N LEU A 74 -1.90 -11.16 2.57
CA LEU A 74 -2.91 -12.20 2.72
C LEU A 74 -2.23 -13.53 3.04
N ILE A 75 -2.73 -14.22 4.05
CA ILE A 75 -2.19 -15.47 4.56
C ILE A 75 -3.19 -16.57 4.24
N HIS A 76 -2.79 -17.55 3.44
CA HIS A 76 -3.63 -18.69 3.08
C HIS A 76 -2.92 -20.01 3.40
N LYS A 77 -3.68 -21.11 3.47
CA LYS A 77 -3.13 -22.45 3.74
C LYS A 77 -2.04 -22.88 2.75
N GLY A 78 -2.08 -22.36 1.51
CA GLY A 78 -1.13 -22.66 0.44
C GLY A 78 0.07 -21.72 0.31
N GLY A 79 0.15 -20.66 1.14
CA GLY A 79 1.20 -19.65 1.05
C GLY A 79 0.69 -18.24 1.37
N MET A 80 1.55 -17.25 1.16
CA MET A 80 1.21 -15.84 1.35
C MET A 80 1.22 -15.12 0.01
N SER A 81 0.34 -14.14 -0.12
CA SER A 81 0.34 -13.18 -1.23
C SER A 81 0.31 -11.77 -0.66
N SER A 82 0.78 -10.79 -1.43
CA SER A 82 0.73 -9.39 -1.02
C SER A 82 0.35 -8.50 -2.18
N VAL A 83 -0.38 -7.42 -1.90
CA VAL A 83 -0.67 -6.35 -2.84
C VAL A 83 -0.26 -5.03 -2.21
N GLY A 84 0.66 -4.32 -2.86
CA GLY A 84 1.14 -3.02 -2.41
C GLY A 84 0.73 -1.90 -3.36
N LEU A 85 0.37 -0.76 -2.79
CA LEU A 85 0.09 0.50 -3.47
C LEU A 85 1.14 1.52 -3.07
N VAL A 86 1.87 2.05 -4.05
CA VAL A 86 2.74 3.21 -3.85
C VAL A 86 1.88 4.45 -3.70
N THR A 87 2.18 5.26 -2.70
CA THR A 87 1.36 6.40 -2.34
C THR A 87 2.19 7.52 -1.71
N ASP A 88 1.71 8.74 -1.82
CA ASP A 88 2.22 9.94 -1.16
C ASP A 88 1.61 10.17 0.23
N LEU A 89 0.67 9.29 0.66
CA LEU A 89 0.00 9.43 1.94
C LEU A 89 0.98 9.40 3.13
N THR A 90 0.71 10.26 4.11
CA THR A 90 1.30 10.17 5.44
C THR A 90 0.61 9.10 6.28
N PHE A 91 1.23 8.70 7.38
CA PHE A 91 0.61 7.74 8.30
C PHE A 91 -0.71 8.29 8.87
N GLU A 92 -0.73 9.58 9.19
CA GLU A 92 -1.88 10.32 9.68
C GLU A 92 -3.02 10.35 8.65
N ASP A 93 -2.71 10.57 7.38
CA ASP A 93 -3.71 10.51 6.31
C ASP A 93 -4.34 9.12 6.22
N VAL A 94 -3.53 8.06 6.30
CA VAL A 94 -4.05 6.68 6.26
C VAL A 94 -4.98 6.42 7.44
N LEU A 95 -4.65 6.88 8.65
CA LEU A 95 -5.53 6.77 9.80
C LEU A 95 -6.82 7.57 9.63
N ARG A 96 -6.76 8.76 9.01
CA ARG A 96 -7.93 9.57 8.68
C ARG A 96 -8.83 8.84 7.68
N PHE A 97 -8.27 8.33 6.58
CA PHE A 97 -9.04 7.62 5.56
C PHE A 97 -9.64 6.32 6.08
N ARG A 98 -8.94 5.59 6.95
CA ARG A 98 -9.47 4.38 7.59
C ARG A 98 -10.73 4.65 8.42
N LYS A 99 -10.82 5.82 9.05
CA LYS A 99 -12.00 6.25 9.82
C LYS A 99 -13.08 6.91 8.96
N GLY A 100 -12.77 7.23 7.71
CA GLY A 100 -13.68 7.89 6.79
C GLY A 100 -14.80 6.98 6.28
N ARG A 101 -15.82 7.59 5.69
CA ARG A 101 -16.86 6.86 4.95
C ARG A 101 -16.24 6.15 3.75
N ARG A 102 -16.69 4.93 3.45
CA ARG A 102 -16.33 4.22 2.22
C ARG A 102 -16.74 5.05 0.99
N ILE A 103 -15.84 5.15 0.02
CA ILE A 103 -16.15 5.79 -1.27
C ILE A 103 -17.27 4.99 -1.94
N SER A 104 -18.33 5.69 -2.31
CA SER A 104 -19.49 5.14 -3.01
C SER A 104 -19.43 5.46 -4.50
N THR A 105 -20.22 4.75 -5.30
CA THR A 105 -20.34 5.04 -6.75
C THR A 105 -20.76 6.48 -7.02
N ASN A 106 -21.62 7.06 -6.17
CA ASN A 106 -22.06 8.45 -6.32
C ASN A 106 -20.91 9.45 -6.13
N ASP A 107 -19.95 9.15 -5.25
CA ASP A 107 -18.77 10.01 -5.08
C ASP A 107 -17.91 10.01 -6.35
N VAL A 108 -17.77 8.86 -7.00
CA VAL A 108 -17.01 8.71 -8.25
C VAL A 108 -17.71 9.46 -9.39
N LEU A 109 -19.03 9.30 -9.52
CA LEU A 109 -19.82 10.01 -10.54
C LEU A 109 -19.77 11.53 -10.33
N ALA A 110 -19.96 12.00 -9.10
CA ALA A 110 -19.89 13.42 -8.77
C ALA A 110 -18.50 14.00 -9.05
N MET A 111 -17.44 13.27 -8.75
CA MET A 111 -16.07 13.68 -9.09
C MET A 111 -15.86 13.75 -10.60
N HIS A 112 -16.32 12.75 -11.36
CA HIS A 112 -16.21 12.74 -12.82
C HIS A 112 -16.96 13.92 -13.46
N GLU A 113 -18.20 14.16 -13.04
CA GLU A 113 -19.00 15.31 -13.51
C GLU A 113 -18.31 16.63 -13.19
N TRP A 114 -17.73 16.76 -11.99
CA TRP A 114 -17.00 17.96 -11.62
C TRP A 114 -15.74 18.16 -12.47
N LEU A 115 -14.91 17.13 -12.62
CA LEU A 115 -13.66 17.19 -13.39
C LEU A 115 -13.88 17.47 -14.89
N THR A 116 -15.00 16.99 -15.45
CA THR A 116 -15.35 17.23 -16.86
C THR A 116 -16.09 18.55 -17.09
N SER A 117 -16.50 19.24 -16.04
CA SER A 117 -17.18 20.53 -16.14
C SER A 117 -16.21 21.68 -16.44
N SER A 118 -16.72 22.73 -17.10
CA SER A 118 -15.99 24.00 -17.29
C SER A 118 -15.65 24.72 -15.97
N ARG A 119 -16.31 24.34 -14.87
CA ARG A 119 -16.00 24.84 -13.53
C ARG A 119 -14.61 24.39 -13.08
N PHE A 120 -14.22 23.15 -13.40
CA PHE A 120 -12.90 22.64 -13.03
C PHE A 120 -11.78 23.35 -13.77
N SER A 121 -11.91 23.56 -15.08
CA SER A 121 -10.92 24.32 -15.86
C SER A 121 -10.77 25.75 -15.36
N THR A 122 -11.89 26.41 -15.06
CA THR A 122 -11.87 27.76 -14.48
C THR A 122 -11.19 27.79 -13.11
N TRP A 123 -11.45 26.78 -12.26
CA TRP A 123 -10.80 26.64 -10.95
C TRP A 123 -9.29 26.44 -11.09
N LEU A 124 -8.85 25.59 -12.02
CA LEU A 124 -7.43 25.37 -12.29
C LEU A 124 -6.71 26.66 -12.70
N SER A 125 -7.33 27.45 -13.58
CA SER A 125 -6.76 28.74 -14.00
C SER A 125 -6.72 29.80 -12.89
N SER A 126 -7.49 29.64 -11.81
CA SER A 126 -7.48 30.57 -10.66
C SER A 126 -6.37 30.30 -9.64
N GLN A 127 -5.67 29.16 -9.76
CA GLN A 127 -4.63 28.70 -8.83
C GLN A 127 -3.20 28.88 -9.38
N SER A 128 -3.06 29.38 -10.61
CA SER A 128 -1.78 29.75 -11.24
C SER A 128 -1.56 31.25 -11.18
#